data_AF-A0A518D395-F1
#
_entry.id   AF-A0A518D395-F1
#
_cell.length_a   1.000
_cell.length_b   1.000
_cell.length_c   1.000
_cell.angle_alpha   90.00
_cell.angle_beta   90.00
_cell.angle_gamma   90.00
#
_symmetry.space_group_name_H-M   'P 1'
#
loop_
_entity.id
_entity.type
_entity.pdbx_description
1 polymer ?
#
loop_
_entity_poly.entity_id
_entity_poly.type
_entity_poly.pdbx_seq_one_letter_code
_entity_poly.pdbx_strand_id
1 'polypeptide(L)'
;MKLASYTAFGLWALLLAGVTGAVARAAPFGTAPGVGLGPWTPDLALVLLLAMSSRLERSDARIAAALVATVRAALGVDSPFALLAGLWFAVEAIGYARTQLRVEGRLLHALLVAAVSGMLTAWLHAAAVLRAPTPIAAERGVLDDALAAAAATGLVAYLVGRLPSRLPGLRGLWHKGESWERVGHVRS
;
A
#
# COMPACT_ATOMS: atom_id res chain seq x y z
N MET A 1 4.76 25.31 -0.19
CA MET A 1 4.27 24.52 0.95
C MET A 1 4.12 23.01 0.67
N LYS A 2 4.00 22.54 -0.59
CA LYS A 2 3.89 21.10 -0.90
C LYS A 2 5.09 20.24 -0.43
N LEU A 3 6.32 20.76 -0.51
CA LEU A 3 7.53 20.04 -0.07
C LEU A 3 7.46 19.60 1.40
N ALA A 4 7.01 20.48 2.30
CA ALA A 4 6.87 20.16 3.72
C ALA A 4 5.83 19.07 4.00
N SER A 5 4.80 18.97 3.16
CA SER A 5 3.81 17.89 3.29
C SER A 5 4.30 16.58 2.67
N TYR A 6 5.13 16.62 1.62
CA TYR A 6 5.81 15.43 1.10
C TYR A 6 6.83 14.88 2.09
N THR A 7 7.60 15.74 2.76
CA THR A 7 8.52 15.29 3.81
C THR A 7 7.74 14.69 4.99
N ALA A 8 6.66 15.32 5.44
CA ALA A 8 5.79 14.75 6.46
C ALA A 8 5.20 13.40 6.03
N PHE A 9 4.76 13.27 4.78
CA PHE A 9 4.27 12.00 4.23
C PHE A 9 5.37 10.93 4.23
N GLY A 10 6.57 11.26 3.78
CA GLY A 10 7.73 10.36 3.80
C GLY A 10 8.09 9.90 5.22
N LEU A 11 8.05 10.80 6.20
CA LEU A 11 8.29 10.46 7.62
C LEU A 11 7.22 9.52 8.17
N TRP A 12 5.94 9.77 7.87
CA TRP A 12 4.86 8.87 8.25
C TRP A 12 4.99 7.50 7.58
N ALA A 13 5.31 7.46 6.28
CA ALA A 13 5.55 6.22 5.56
C ALA A 13 6.73 5.43 6.17
N LEU A 14 7.83 6.12 6.51
CA LEU A 14 8.99 5.54 7.17
C LEU A 14 8.64 4.95 8.54
N LEU A 15 7.92 5.71 9.36
CA LEU A 15 7.48 5.26 10.68
C LEU A 15 6.57 4.03 10.57
N LEU A 16 5.59 4.06 9.67
CA LEU A 16 4.65 2.96 9.48
C LEU A 16 5.33 1.71 8.92
N ALA A 17 6.23 1.86 7.94
CA ALA A 17 7.03 0.74 7.44
C ALA A 17 7.95 0.16 8.53
N GLY A 18 8.54 1.02 9.36
CA GLY A 18 9.34 0.61 10.52
C GLY A 18 8.51 -0.16 11.55
N VAL A 19 7.27 0.26 11.83
CA VAL A 19 6.33 -0.45 12.69
C VAL A 19 5.96 -1.80 12.09
N THR A 20 5.61 -1.87 10.81
CA THR A 20 5.36 -3.14 10.10
C THR A 20 6.56 -4.09 10.24
N GLY A 21 7.77 -3.60 9.99
CA GLY A 21 9.00 -4.40 10.12
C GLY A 21 9.34 -4.78 11.57
N ALA A 22 8.96 -3.98 12.56
CA ALA A 22 9.11 -4.32 13.97
C ALA A 22 8.11 -5.39 14.41
N VAL A 23 6.85 -5.28 13.98
CA VAL A 23 5.79 -6.27 14.24
C VAL A 23 6.15 -7.62 13.61
N ALA A 24 6.62 -7.61 12.36
CA ALA A 24 7.08 -8.81 11.67
C ALA A 24 8.21 -9.53 12.44
N ARG A 25 9.13 -8.76 13.07
CA ARG A 25 10.24 -9.30 13.87
C ARG A 25 9.84 -9.71 15.30
N ALA A 26 8.85 -9.05 15.89
CA ALA A 26 8.43 -9.25 17.27
C ALA A 26 7.40 -10.37 17.45
N ALA A 27 6.85 -10.91 16.37
CA ALA A 27 5.89 -12.02 16.40
C ALA A 27 6.50 -13.25 17.12
N PRO A 28 6.09 -13.58 18.37
CA PRO A 28 6.77 -14.57 19.22
C PRO A 28 6.45 -16.04 18.90
N PHE A 29 5.67 -16.30 17.85
CA PHE A 29 5.22 -17.63 17.48
C PHE A 29 5.94 -18.02 16.19
N GLY A 30 6.70 -19.11 16.23
CA GLY A 30 7.27 -19.73 15.03
C GLY A 30 8.75 -20.08 15.12
N THR A 31 9.07 -21.13 15.86
CA THR A 31 10.35 -21.88 15.82
C THR A 31 10.50 -22.73 14.54
N ALA A 32 9.79 -22.40 13.47
CA ALA A 32 9.97 -22.95 12.14
C ALA A 32 9.77 -21.84 11.11
N PRO A 33 10.60 -21.77 10.05
CA PRO A 33 10.37 -20.85 8.94
C PRO A 33 8.99 -21.16 8.35
N GLY A 34 8.06 -20.19 8.42
CA GLY A 34 6.73 -20.29 7.80
C GLY A 34 5.51 -20.35 8.74
N VAL A 35 5.65 -20.36 10.07
CA VAL A 35 4.48 -20.38 10.99
C VAL A 35 4.62 -19.35 12.12
N GLY A 36 4.63 -18.08 11.76
CA GLY A 36 4.45 -16.97 12.70
C GLY A 36 3.33 -16.04 12.31
N LEU A 37 3.18 -14.90 13.00
CA LEU A 37 2.30 -13.82 12.50
C LEU A 37 2.87 -13.12 11.26
N GLY A 38 4.05 -13.55 10.76
CA GLY A 38 4.66 -13.07 9.52
C GLY A 38 3.67 -12.92 8.36
N PRO A 39 2.88 -13.97 8.02
CA PRO A 39 1.84 -13.93 7.00
C PRO A 39 0.73 -12.91 7.28
N TRP A 40 0.43 -12.64 8.55
CA TRP A 40 -0.62 -11.69 8.97
C TRP A 40 -0.10 -10.28 9.21
N THR A 41 1.13 -9.97 8.79
CA THR A 41 1.70 -8.63 8.99
C THR A 41 1.10 -7.66 7.96
N PRO A 42 0.36 -6.62 8.40
CA PRO A 42 -0.24 -5.66 7.48
C PRO A 42 0.80 -4.67 6.92
N ASP A 43 0.63 -4.27 5.66
CA ASP A 43 1.43 -3.19 5.06
C ASP A 43 0.83 -1.83 5.40
N LEU A 44 1.30 -1.22 6.49
CA LEU A 44 0.80 0.07 6.96
C LEU A 44 1.17 1.23 6.04
N ALA A 45 2.31 1.14 5.34
CA ALA A 45 2.75 2.17 4.40
C ALA A 45 1.88 2.17 3.13
N LEU A 46 1.48 0.99 2.66
CA LEU A 46 0.49 0.85 1.60
C LEU A 46 -0.88 1.38 2.05
N VAL A 47 -1.35 1.05 3.26
CA VAL A 47 -2.61 1.60 3.79
C VAL A 47 -2.58 3.13 3.78
N LEU A 48 -1.48 3.75 4.23
CA LEU A 48 -1.32 5.20 4.17
C LEU A 48 -1.37 5.74 2.73
N LEU A 49 -0.62 5.13 1.82
CA LEU A 49 -0.59 5.51 0.40
C LEU A 49 -1.99 5.47 -0.21
N LEU A 50 -2.71 4.36 -0.04
CA LEU A 50 -4.00 4.15 -0.67
C LEU A 50 -5.09 5.03 -0.06
N ALA A 51 -5.08 5.22 1.26
CA ALA A 51 -5.97 6.16 1.92
C ALA A 51 -5.76 7.60 1.40
N MET A 52 -4.50 8.00 1.22
CA MET A 52 -4.15 9.33 0.71
C MET A 52 -4.41 9.47 -0.79
N SER A 53 -4.17 8.43 -1.59
CA SER A 53 -4.36 8.43 -3.05
C SER A 53 -5.76 8.88 -3.45
N SER A 54 -6.75 8.61 -2.60
CA SER A 54 -8.13 9.03 -2.84
C SER A 54 -8.35 10.54 -2.88
N ARG A 55 -7.40 11.30 -2.30
CA ARG A 55 -7.43 12.75 -2.05
C ARG A 55 -6.33 13.53 -2.76
N LEU A 56 -5.43 12.82 -3.42
CA LEU A 56 -4.30 13.39 -4.17
C LEU A 56 -4.69 13.59 -5.63
N GLU A 57 -4.05 14.55 -6.28
CA GLU A 57 -3.99 14.58 -7.74
C GLU A 57 -3.22 13.35 -8.26
N ARG A 58 -3.48 12.92 -9.50
CA ARG A 58 -2.84 11.73 -10.07
C ARG A 58 -1.31 11.84 -10.08
N SER A 59 -0.77 13.02 -10.37
CA SER A 59 0.67 13.34 -10.28
C SER A 59 1.19 13.19 -8.85
N ASP A 60 0.50 13.78 -7.88
CA ASP A 60 0.87 13.77 -6.46
C ASP A 60 0.80 12.34 -5.87
N ALA A 61 -0.16 11.52 -6.32
CA ALA A 61 -0.27 10.11 -5.94
C ALA A 61 0.92 9.26 -6.44
N ARG A 62 1.43 9.55 -7.64
CA ARG A 62 2.63 8.88 -8.18
C ARG A 62 3.89 9.26 -7.40
N ILE A 63 4.01 10.53 -6.99
CA ILE A 63 5.11 10.99 -6.13
C ILE A 63 5.02 10.27 -4.77
N ALA A 64 3.83 10.19 -4.18
CA ALA A 64 3.61 9.46 -2.93
C ALA A 64 3.98 7.98 -3.06
N ALA A 65 3.61 7.32 -4.16
CA ALA A 65 4.00 5.94 -4.44
C ALA A 65 5.52 5.78 -4.54
N ALA A 66 6.21 6.70 -5.22
CA ALA A 66 7.68 6.69 -5.31
C ALA A 66 8.36 6.87 -3.95
N LEU A 67 7.81 7.74 -3.08
CA LEU A 67 8.30 7.90 -1.71
C LEU A 67 8.13 6.61 -0.90
N VAL A 68 6.95 5.97 -0.96
CA VAL A 68 6.71 4.69 -0.28
C VAL A 68 7.62 3.58 -0.84
N ALA A 69 7.81 3.53 -2.15
CA ALA A 69 8.73 2.58 -2.79
C ALA A 69 10.16 2.76 -2.27
N THR A 70 10.63 4.01 -2.19
CA THR A 70 11.97 4.35 -1.70
C THR A 70 12.14 3.96 -0.23
N VAL A 71 11.16 4.28 0.62
CA VAL A 71 11.14 3.92 2.03
C VAL A 71 11.17 2.40 2.20
N ARG A 72 10.32 1.68 1.47
CA ARG A 72 10.27 0.21 1.53
C ARG A 72 11.56 -0.42 1.03
N ALA A 73 12.15 0.10 -0.04
CA ALA A 73 13.42 -0.37 -0.56
C ALA A 73 14.58 -0.13 0.43
N ALA A 74 14.56 0.98 1.17
CA ALA A 74 15.58 1.28 2.17
C ALA A 74 15.50 0.38 3.42
N LEU A 75 14.31 -0.14 3.74
CA LEU A 75 14.06 -0.97 4.93
C LEU A 75 13.95 -2.48 4.63
N GLY A 76 13.84 -2.86 3.36
CA GLY A 76 13.57 -4.22 2.92
C GLY A 76 14.60 -4.75 1.92
N VAL A 77 14.37 -5.99 1.45
CA VAL A 77 15.24 -6.68 0.48
C VAL A 77 14.69 -6.61 -0.95
N ASP A 78 13.50 -6.02 -1.12
CA ASP A 78 12.83 -5.90 -2.40
C ASP A 78 13.56 -4.94 -3.35
N SER A 79 13.50 -5.21 -4.65
CA SER A 79 14.08 -4.28 -5.64
C SER A 79 13.31 -2.95 -5.64
N PRO A 80 14.00 -1.80 -5.63
CA PRO A 80 13.35 -0.50 -5.71
C PRO A 80 12.51 -0.35 -6.97
N PHE A 81 12.94 -0.94 -8.10
CA PHE A 81 12.20 -0.90 -9.36
C PHE A 81 10.94 -1.77 -9.31
N ALA A 82 11.01 -2.95 -8.69
CA ALA A 82 9.85 -3.82 -8.53
C ALA A 82 8.80 -3.19 -7.62
N LEU A 83 9.23 -2.57 -6.51
CA LEU A 83 8.37 -1.81 -5.62
C LEU A 83 7.73 -0.61 -6.32
N LEU A 84 8.52 0.17 -7.04
CA LEU A 84 8.01 1.34 -7.77
C LEU A 84 6.96 0.93 -8.81
N ALA A 85 7.24 -0.08 -9.62
CA ALA A 85 6.31 -0.59 -10.63
C ALA A 85 5.00 -1.09 -9.99
N GLY A 86 5.11 -1.90 -8.92
CA GLY A 86 3.95 -2.45 -8.23
C GLY A 86 3.10 -1.38 -7.54
N LEU A 87 3.72 -0.42 -6.86
CA LEU A 87 3.00 0.66 -6.18
C LEU A 87 2.40 1.67 -7.15
N TRP A 88 3.05 1.91 -8.29
CA TRP A 88 2.47 2.72 -9.35
C TRP A 88 1.24 2.02 -9.94
N PHE A 89 1.35 0.73 -10.25
CA PHE A 89 0.22 -0.06 -10.71
C PHE A 89 -0.93 -0.06 -9.69
N ALA A 90 -0.63 -0.21 -8.40
CA ALA A 90 -1.61 -0.13 -7.31
C ALA A 90 -2.39 1.20 -7.31
N VAL A 91 -1.69 2.33 -7.44
CA VAL A 91 -2.32 3.66 -7.48
C VAL A 91 -3.22 3.81 -8.71
N GLU A 92 -2.77 3.35 -9.88
CA GLU A 92 -3.56 3.42 -11.11
C GLU A 92 -4.78 2.48 -11.07
N ALA A 93 -4.61 1.26 -10.56
CA ALA A 93 -5.69 0.29 -10.38
C ALA A 93 -6.79 0.83 -9.47
N ILE A 94 -6.42 1.49 -8.37
CA ILE A 94 -7.39 2.13 -7.45
C ILE A 94 -8.03 3.35 -8.08
N GLY A 95 -7.26 4.17 -8.79
CA GLY A 95 -7.81 5.29 -9.57
C GLY A 95 -8.88 4.80 -10.54
N TYR A 96 -8.58 3.75 -11.31
CA TYR A 96 -9.51 3.12 -12.24
C TYR A 96 -10.72 2.52 -11.52
N ALA A 97 -10.51 1.69 -10.49
CA ALA A 97 -11.58 1.04 -9.74
C ALA A 97 -12.57 2.07 -9.15
N ARG A 98 -12.09 3.22 -8.69
CA ARG A 98 -12.95 4.29 -8.18
C ARG A 98 -13.85 4.91 -9.25
N THR A 99 -13.37 5.03 -10.49
CA THR A 99 -14.19 5.55 -11.60
C THR A 99 -15.31 4.58 -11.99
N GLN A 100 -15.09 3.27 -11.82
CA GLN A 100 -16.04 2.23 -12.25
C GLN A 100 -17.00 1.81 -11.12
N LEU A 101 -16.50 1.66 -9.89
CA LEU A 101 -17.22 0.95 -8.82
C LEU A 101 -17.97 1.84 -7.83
N ARG A 102 -18.06 3.17 -8.07
CA ARG A 102 -18.64 4.16 -7.12
C ARG A 102 -18.31 3.81 -5.67
N VAL A 103 -17.02 3.84 -5.35
CA VAL A 103 -16.48 3.35 -4.08
C VAL A 103 -16.87 4.29 -2.93
N GLU A 104 -18.12 4.18 -2.46
CA GLU A 104 -18.70 5.06 -1.43
C GLU A 104 -18.65 4.42 -0.03
N GLY A 105 -18.21 3.15 0.09
CA GLY A 105 -18.19 2.40 1.34
C GLY A 105 -16.78 2.17 1.90
N ARG A 106 -16.65 2.25 3.23
CA ARG A 106 -15.44 1.81 3.97
C ARG A 106 -15.08 0.35 3.68
N LEU A 107 -16.09 -0.51 3.57
CA LEU A 107 -15.88 -1.93 3.28
C LEU A 107 -15.29 -2.13 1.88
N LEU A 108 -15.85 -1.45 0.86
CA LEU A 108 -15.35 -1.56 -0.51
C LEU A 108 -13.93 -1.00 -0.64
N HIS A 109 -13.61 0.08 0.07
CA HIS A 109 -12.24 0.59 0.15
C HIS A 109 -11.29 -0.43 0.79
N ALA A 110 -11.69 -1.05 1.90
CA ALA A 110 -10.89 -2.09 2.56
C ALA A 110 -10.67 -3.32 1.66
N LEU A 111 -11.70 -3.75 0.93
CA LEU A 111 -11.61 -4.84 -0.05
C LEU A 111 -10.67 -4.49 -1.21
N LEU A 112 -10.74 -3.27 -1.73
CA LEU A 112 -9.81 -2.79 -2.76
C LEU A 112 -8.37 -2.75 -2.25
N VAL A 113 -8.15 -2.27 -1.02
CA VAL A 113 -6.83 -2.26 -0.38
C VAL A 113 -6.31 -3.69 -0.18
N ALA A 114 -7.16 -4.63 0.25
CA ALA A 114 -6.79 -6.04 0.36
C ALA A 114 -6.40 -6.63 -1.00
N ALA A 115 -7.23 -6.44 -2.03
CA ALA A 115 -6.97 -6.95 -3.37
C ALA A 115 -5.67 -6.40 -3.96
N VAL A 116 -5.44 -5.09 -3.82
CA VAL A 116 -4.22 -4.42 -4.29
C VAL A 116 -2.99 -4.88 -3.50
N SER A 117 -3.12 -5.08 -2.18
CA SER A 117 -2.06 -5.64 -1.35
C SER A 117 -1.68 -7.05 -1.80
N GLY A 118 -2.66 -7.94 -1.99
CA GLY A 118 -2.43 -9.31 -2.46
C GLY A 118 -1.78 -9.34 -3.84
N MET A 119 -2.24 -8.48 -4.76
CA MET A 119 -1.65 -8.36 -6.09
C MET A 119 -0.22 -7.81 -6.06
N LEU A 120 0.06 -6.84 -5.19
CA LEU A 120 1.41 -6.32 -4.97
C LEU A 120 2.33 -7.41 -4.41
N THR A 121 1.88 -8.19 -3.44
CA THR A 121 2.65 -9.31 -2.87
C THR A 121 2.94 -10.37 -3.94
N ALA A 122 1.93 -10.76 -4.74
CA ALA A 122 2.11 -11.69 -5.85
C ALA A 122 3.11 -11.16 -6.89
N TRP A 123 3.03 -9.86 -7.23
CA TRP A 123 3.97 -9.20 -8.12
C TRP A 123 5.40 -9.22 -7.58
N LEU A 124 5.61 -8.85 -6.31
CA LEU A 124 6.93 -8.83 -5.69
C LEU A 124 7.53 -10.24 -5.60
N HIS A 125 6.70 -11.25 -5.31
CA HIS A 125 7.12 -12.64 -5.35
C HIS A 125 7.54 -13.07 -6.76
N ALA A 126 6.74 -12.80 -7.78
CA ALA A 126 7.09 -13.08 -9.16
C ALA A 126 8.40 -12.38 -9.57
N ALA A 127 8.56 -11.10 -9.19
CA ALA A 127 9.78 -10.35 -9.44
C ALA A 127 11.00 -10.93 -8.69
N ALA A 128 10.81 -11.55 -7.52
CA ALA A 128 11.88 -12.24 -6.80
C ALA A 128 12.27 -13.54 -7.51
N VAL A 129 11.29 -14.36 -7.92
CA VAL A 129 11.52 -15.62 -8.67
C VAL A 129 12.25 -15.36 -9.99
N LEU A 130 11.84 -14.34 -10.74
CA LEU A 130 12.48 -13.96 -12.01
C LEU A 130 13.94 -13.47 -11.84
N ARG A 131 14.33 -13.02 -10.65
CA ARG A 131 15.69 -12.56 -10.33
C ARG A 131 16.56 -13.66 -9.70
N ALA A 132 15.99 -14.82 -9.36
CA ALA A 132 16.73 -15.87 -8.69
C ALA A 132 17.76 -16.49 -9.65
N PRO A 133 19.03 -16.66 -9.23
CA PRO A 133 20.08 -17.24 -10.07
C PRO A 133 19.86 -18.72 -10.37
N THR A 134 19.02 -19.40 -9.58
CA THR A 134 18.61 -20.78 -9.79
C THR A 134 17.09 -20.87 -9.72
N PRO A 135 16.45 -21.80 -10.47
CA PRO A 135 15.00 -21.97 -10.42
C PRO A 135 14.60 -22.46 -9.02
N ILE A 136 14.05 -21.54 -8.23
CA ILE A 136 13.47 -21.85 -6.92
C ILE A 136 12.12 -22.52 -7.22
N ALA A 137 11.94 -23.75 -6.73
CA ALA A 137 10.61 -24.36 -6.76
C ALA A 137 9.65 -23.43 -6.01
N ALA A 138 8.51 -23.10 -6.64
CA ALA A 138 7.50 -22.26 -5.99
C ALA A 138 7.18 -22.84 -4.61
N GLU A 139 7.54 -22.12 -3.54
CA GLU A 139 7.28 -22.58 -2.19
C GLU A 139 5.77 -22.68 -2.00
N ARG A 140 5.30 -23.87 -1.61
CA ARG A 140 3.90 -24.06 -1.21
C ARG A 140 3.65 -23.18 0.02
N GLY A 141 2.70 -22.26 -0.08
CA GLY A 141 2.33 -21.34 1.01
C GLY A 141 2.40 -19.87 0.64
N VAL A 142 3.08 -19.48 -0.44
CA VAL A 142 3.19 -18.07 -0.87
C VAL A 142 1.82 -17.43 -1.11
N LEU A 143 0.89 -18.18 -1.72
CA LEU A 143 -0.45 -17.68 -1.96
C LEU A 143 -1.23 -17.49 -0.66
N ASP A 144 -1.11 -18.43 0.27
CA ASP A 144 -1.76 -18.37 1.58
C ASP A 144 -1.22 -17.19 2.40
N ASP A 145 0.09 -16.96 2.36
CA ASP A 145 0.75 -15.83 3.01
C ASP A 145 0.35 -14.49 2.37
N ALA A 146 0.27 -14.44 1.03
CA ALA A 146 -0.19 -13.26 0.33
C ALA A 146 -1.66 -12.93 0.66
N LEU A 147 -2.52 -13.96 0.78
CA LEU A 147 -3.92 -13.80 1.16
C LEU A 147 -4.06 -13.35 2.62
N ALA A 148 -3.27 -13.91 3.54
CA ALA A 148 -3.23 -13.50 4.93
C ALA A 148 -2.78 -12.03 5.07
N ALA A 149 -1.72 -11.64 4.37
CA ALA A 149 -1.20 -10.27 4.40
C ALA A 149 -2.19 -9.29 3.77
N ALA A 150 -2.83 -9.68 2.66
CA ALA A 150 -3.89 -8.92 2.02
C ALA A 150 -5.09 -8.72 2.96
N ALA A 151 -5.54 -9.78 3.62
CA ALA A 151 -6.64 -9.74 4.58
C ALA A 151 -6.31 -8.84 5.78
N ALA A 152 -5.11 -8.98 6.35
CA ALA A 152 -4.64 -8.15 7.45
C ALA A 152 -4.56 -6.66 7.03
N THR A 153 -4.01 -6.39 5.85
CA THR A 153 -3.89 -5.02 5.30
C THR A 153 -5.27 -4.41 5.06
N GLY A 154 -6.21 -5.18 4.49
CA GLY A 154 -7.60 -4.76 4.30
C GLY A 154 -8.32 -4.48 5.61
N LEU A 155 -8.17 -5.35 6.61
CA LEU A 155 -8.75 -5.16 7.94
C LEU A 155 -8.21 -3.89 8.60
N VAL A 156 -6.89 -3.65 8.54
CA VAL A 156 -6.30 -2.42 9.04
C VAL A 156 -6.84 -1.21 8.28
N ALA A 157 -6.95 -1.27 6.95
CA ALA A 157 -7.54 -0.19 6.16
C ALA A 157 -8.99 0.10 6.57
N TYR A 158 -9.78 -0.93 6.86
CA TYR A 158 -11.15 -0.80 7.35
C TYR A 158 -11.20 -0.07 8.71
N LEU A 159 -10.35 -0.47 9.66
CA LEU A 159 -10.32 0.08 11.01
C LEU A 159 -9.73 1.51 11.03
N VAL A 160 -8.67 1.75 10.25
CA VAL A 160 -7.84 2.94 10.31
C VAL A 160 -8.20 3.96 9.22
N GLY A 161 -9.14 3.67 8.31
CA GLY A 161 -9.41 4.50 7.12
C GLY A 161 -9.70 5.99 7.35
N ARG A 162 -10.06 6.42 8.57
CA ARG A 162 -10.22 7.86 8.93
C ARG A 162 -8.99 8.49 9.59
N LEU A 163 -8.02 7.71 10.03
CA LEU A 163 -6.84 8.19 10.75
C LEU A 163 -5.89 9.04 9.89
N PRO A 164 -5.63 8.70 8.60
CA PRO A 164 -4.72 9.47 7.75
C PRO A 164 -5.14 10.94 7.60
N SER A 165 -6.45 11.22 7.70
CA SER A 165 -6.95 12.60 7.63
C SER A 165 -6.71 13.42 8.90
N ARG A 166 -6.16 12.82 9.95
CA ARG A 166 -5.84 13.49 11.21
C ARG A 166 -4.34 13.64 11.42
N LEU A 167 -3.51 13.09 10.53
CA LEU A 167 -2.06 13.14 10.66
C LEU A 167 -1.54 14.57 10.45
N PRO A 168 -0.69 15.08 11.36
CA PRO A 168 -0.09 16.41 11.22
C PRO A 168 0.80 16.48 9.98
N GLY A 169 0.83 17.66 9.34
CA GLY A 169 1.67 17.93 8.17
C GLY A 169 1.09 17.48 6.82
N LEU A 170 0.07 16.60 6.79
CA LEU A 170 -0.51 16.08 5.55
C LEU A 170 -1.60 16.96 4.92
N ARG A 171 -2.08 17.99 5.64
CA ARG A 171 -3.17 18.85 5.17
C ARG A 171 -2.86 19.57 3.85
N GLY A 172 -1.57 19.89 3.61
CA GLY A 172 -1.13 20.57 2.40
C GLY A 172 -1.16 19.71 1.13
N LEU A 173 -1.34 18.40 1.28
CA LEU A 173 -1.53 17.47 0.16
C LEU A 173 -3.00 17.24 -0.19
N TRP A 174 -3.95 17.65 0.66
CA TRP A 174 -5.35 17.49 0.32
C TRP A 174 -5.74 18.47 -0.78
N HIS A 175 -6.32 17.92 -1.84
CA HIS A 175 -6.97 18.74 -2.85
C HIS A 175 -8.11 19.53 -2.18
N LYS A 176 -8.01 20.86 -2.19
CA LYS A 176 -9.05 21.79 -1.70
C LYS A 176 -10.18 21.97 -2.73
N GLY A 177 -9.95 21.55 -3.97
CA GLY A 177 -10.95 21.52 -5.02
C GLY A 177 -11.88 20.32 -4.84
N GLU A 178 -13.07 20.47 -5.39
CA GLU A 178 -14.19 19.55 -5.35
C GLU A 178 -13.73 18.10 -5.55
N SER A 179 -14.28 17.18 -4.75
CA SER A 179 -14.10 15.74 -4.95
C SER A 179 -14.28 15.42 -6.45
N TRP A 180 -13.48 14.49 -6.96
CA TRP A 180 -13.51 13.99 -8.35
C TRP A 180 -14.93 13.64 -8.89
N GLU A 181 -15.92 13.58 -8.00
CA GLU A 181 -17.37 13.52 -8.26
C GLU A 181 -17.87 14.58 -9.27
N ARG A 182 -17.26 15.76 -9.37
CA ARG A 182 -17.72 16.79 -10.34
C ARG A 182 -17.15 16.67 -11.75
N VAL A 183 -16.09 15.88 -11.96
CA VAL A 183 -15.51 15.71 -13.30
C VAL A 183 -16.32 14.70 -14.15
N GLY A 184 -17.16 13.88 -13.53
CA GLY A 184 -18.04 12.93 -14.22
C GLY A 184 -19.37 13.51 -14.72
N HIS A 185 -19.72 14.76 -14.38
CA HIS A 185 -21.00 15.37 -14.75
C HIS A 185 -20.91 16.44 -15.85
N VAL A 186 -19.77 16.54 -16.55
CA VAL A 186 -19.66 17.43 -17.71
C VAL A 186 -19.91 16.66 -19.01
N ARG A 187 -21.16 16.79 -19.47
CA ARG A 187 -21.68 16.62 -20.84
C ARG A 187 -21.79 15.20 -21.40
N SER A 188 -23.00 14.66 -21.28
CA SER A 188 -23.71 14.08 -22.43
C SER A 188 -24.96 14.91 -22.68
#